data_AF-A0A246J7D1-F1
#
_entry.id   AF-A0A246J7D1-F1
#
_cell.length_a   1.000
_cell.length_b   1.000
_cell.length_c   1.000
_cell.angle_alpha   90.00
_cell.angle_beta   90.00
_cell.angle_gamma   90.00
#
_symmetry.space_group_name_H-M   'P 1'
#
loop_
_entity.id
_entity.type
_entity.pdbx_description
1 polymer ?
#
loop_
_entity_poly.entity_id
_entity_poly.type
_entity_poly.pdbx_seq_one_letter_code
_entity_poly.pdbx_strand_id
1 'polypeptide(L)'
;MLASQLNVAAATSRIHLHGGRTFLEINRFDRHGALGRSPVATWCSLNAAMVGSAGHPWLEACAKLLPTGWLTTHDLATIQRVWLYGQLIANTDMHDGNLSFQPVLRDGTPAFALAPIYDMLPMLYAPVRGVELPRRQYAPKLPLPADTSAWQAAARAALTFWRTAAADPRIGDDFRRLCEDNGDLLSQLL
;
A
#
# COMPACT_ATOMS: atom_id res chain seq x y z
N MET A 1 10.53 1.71 -3.00
CA MET A 1 9.95 0.64 -3.84
C MET A 1 8.74 1.12 -4.62
N LEU A 2 7.65 1.57 -3.99
CA LEU A 2 6.45 2.03 -4.73
C LEU A 2 6.75 3.12 -5.78
N ALA A 3 7.49 4.16 -5.39
CA ALA A 3 7.88 5.23 -6.32
C ALA A 3 8.77 4.72 -7.48
N SER A 4 9.74 3.86 -7.18
CA SER A 4 10.71 3.38 -8.18
C SER A 4 10.19 2.24 -9.06
N GLN A 5 9.25 1.41 -8.57
CA GLN A 5 8.77 0.20 -9.25
C GLN A 5 7.38 0.38 -9.87
N LEU A 6 6.49 1.16 -9.24
CA LEU A 6 5.11 1.35 -9.71
C LEU A 6 4.80 2.79 -10.16
N ASN A 7 5.79 3.68 -10.07
CA ASN A 7 5.63 5.12 -10.31
C ASN A 7 4.49 5.72 -9.46
N VAL A 8 4.43 5.32 -8.19
CA VAL A 8 3.42 5.81 -7.23
C VAL A 8 4.11 6.56 -6.10
N ALA A 9 3.68 7.80 -5.86
CA ALA A 9 4.18 8.59 -4.74
C ALA A 9 3.95 7.84 -3.42
N ALA A 10 4.98 7.80 -2.56
CA ALA A 10 4.92 7.14 -1.27
C ALA A 10 5.57 8.03 -0.21
N ALA A 11 5.08 7.94 1.02
CA ALA A 11 5.69 8.63 2.15
C ALA A 11 7.15 8.17 2.31
N THR A 12 8.06 9.13 2.45
CA THR A 12 9.48 8.79 2.67
C THR A 12 9.65 8.31 4.10
N SER A 13 10.37 7.21 4.30
CA SER A 13 10.60 6.63 5.61
C SER A 13 12.06 6.25 5.83
N ARG A 14 12.44 6.11 7.10
CA ARG A 14 13.75 5.68 7.56
C ARG A 14 13.62 4.74 8.74
N ILE A 15 14.57 3.82 8.85
CA ILE A 15 14.71 2.96 10.02
C ILE A 15 15.85 3.48 10.87
N HIS A 16 15.59 3.64 12.17
CA HIS A 16 16.60 4.01 13.16
C HIS A 16 16.77 2.87 14.16
N LEU A 17 18.02 2.60 14.52
CA LEU A 17 18.39 1.66 15.58
C LEU A 17 19.00 2.46 16.72
N HIS A 18 18.37 2.44 17.89
CA HIS A 18 18.84 3.19 19.05
C HIS A 18 18.43 2.51 20.35
N GLY A 19 19.36 2.39 21.31
CA GLY A 19 19.08 1.80 22.63
C GLY A 19 18.54 0.36 22.57
N GLY A 20 19.01 -0.45 21.61
CA GLY A 20 18.51 -1.83 21.42
C GLY A 20 17.09 -1.92 20.85
N ARG A 21 16.55 -0.83 20.30
CA ARG A 21 15.21 -0.77 19.70
C ARG A 21 15.26 -0.31 18.25
N THR A 22 14.26 -0.73 17.49
CA THR A 22 14.05 -0.33 16.09
C THR A 22 12.90 0.66 16.01
N PHE A 23 13.10 1.78 15.33
CA PHE A 23 12.10 2.83 15.10
C PHE A 23 11.90 3.04 13.60
N LEU A 24 10.65 3.29 13.21
CA LEU A 24 10.28 3.71 11.86
C LEU A 24 9.92 5.19 11.91
N GLU A 25 10.74 6.03 11.27
CA GLU A 25 10.45 7.43 11.02
C GLU A 25 9.73 7.56 9.67
N ILE A 26 8.65 8.34 9.62
CA ILE A 26 7.94 8.66 8.38
C ILE A 26 7.86 10.19 8.25
N ASN A 27 8.34 10.71 7.13
CA ASN A 27 8.15 12.11 6.78
C ASN A 27 6.69 12.36 6.43
N ARG A 28 6.02 13.19 7.24
CA ARG A 28 4.64 13.61 6.96
C ARG A 28 4.56 14.43 5.67
N PHE A 29 3.83 13.94 4.68
CA PHE A 29 3.62 14.62 3.40
C PHE A 29 2.64 15.81 3.47
N ASP A 30 1.94 15.97 4.59
CA ASP A 30 0.97 17.06 4.83
C ASP A 30 1.54 18.19 5.70
N ARG A 31 2.86 18.22 5.91
CA ARG A 31 3.56 19.21 6.75
C ARG A 31 4.74 19.81 5.97
N HIS A 32 4.81 21.14 5.97
CA HIS A 32 5.79 21.91 5.20
C HIS A 32 6.47 22.93 6.12
N GLY A 33 7.68 22.61 6.57
CA GLY A 33 8.40 23.42 7.55
C GLY A 33 7.65 23.54 8.88
N ALA A 34 7.82 24.67 9.58
CA ALA A 34 7.25 24.87 10.91
C ALA A 34 5.73 25.11 10.92
N LEU A 35 5.21 25.77 9.88
CA LEU A 35 3.83 26.30 9.89
C LEU A 35 2.96 25.78 8.74
N GLY A 36 3.56 25.26 7.66
CA GLY A 36 2.83 24.86 6.47
C GLY A 36 2.11 23.53 6.65
N ARG A 37 0.87 23.46 6.16
CA ARG A 37 0.04 22.25 6.18
C ARG A 37 -0.72 22.11 4.88
N SER A 38 -0.79 20.89 4.36
CA SER A 38 -1.70 20.58 3.25
C SER A 38 -2.92 19.83 3.78
N PRO A 39 -4.12 20.10 3.24
CA PRO A 39 -5.31 19.31 3.55
C PRO A 39 -5.14 17.88 3.05
N VAL A 40 -5.57 16.92 3.86
CA VAL A 40 -5.61 15.49 3.54
C VAL A 40 -6.86 14.90 4.16
N ALA A 41 -7.56 14.06 3.41
CA ALA A 41 -8.68 13.26 3.89
C ALA A 41 -8.42 11.78 3.61
N THR A 42 -8.66 10.92 4.61
CA THR A 42 -8.58 9.48 4.40
C THR A 42 -9.76 9.01 3.55
N TRP A 43 -9.60 7.87 2.89
CA TRP A 43 -10.70 7.21 2.20
C TRP A 43 -11.84 6.90 3.16
N CYS A 44 -11.56 6.54 4.41
CA CYS A 44 -12.59 6.35 5.44
C CYS A 44 -13.52 7.57 5.59
N SER A 45 -12.94 8.77 5.69
CA SER A 45 -13.73 10.01 5.79
C SER A 45 -14.48 10.33 4.50
N LEU A 46 -13.85 10.17 3.34
CA LEU A 46 -14.50 10.46 2.05
C LEU A 46 -15.60 9.45 1.71
N ASN A 47 -15.36 8.17 1.97
CA ASN A 47 -16.32 7.09 1.79
C ASN A 47 -17.56 7.37 2.64
N ALA A 48 -17.39 7.68 3.92
CA ALA A 48 -18.51 8.01 4.82
C ALA A 48 -19.30 9.25 4.36
N ALA A 49 -18.62 10.29 3.88
CA ALA A 49 -19.26 11.55 3.51
C ALA A 49 -19.93 11.54 2.13
N MET A 50 -19.40 10.78 1.16
CA MET A 50 -19.76 10.92 -0.25
C MET A 50 -20.26 9.65 -0.93
N VAL A 51 -19.91 8.46 -0.42
CA VAL A 51 -20.07 7.20 -1.17
C VAL A 51 -20.86 6.13 -0.43
N GLY A 52 -20.73 6.05 0.89
CA GLY A 52 -21.49 5.13 1.74
C GLY A 52 -21.23 3.64 1.46
N SER A 53 -20.02 3.25 1.05
CA SER A 53 -19.66 1.87 0.66
C SER A 53 -18.67 1.25 1.63
N ALA A 54 -18.96 1.32 2.93
CA ALA A 54 -18.11 0.75 3.97
C ALA A 54 -17.92 -0.77 3.76
N GLY A 55 -16.69 -1.25 3.94
CA GLY A 55 -16.35 -2.68 3.85
C GLY A 55 -16.09 -3.22 2.44
N HIS A 56 -16.32 -2.43 1.39
CA HIS A 56 -15.93 -2.81 0.02
C HIS A 56 -14.44 -2.55 -0.23
N PRO A 57 -13.78 -3.33 -1.12
CA PRO A 57 -12.41 -3.04 -1.54
C PRO A 57 -12.27 -1.62 -2.11
N TRP A 58 -11.12 -0.99 -1.88
CA TRP A 58 -10.88 0.40 -2.26
C TRP A 58 -11.23 0.70 -3.72
N LEU A 59 -10.84 -0.18 -4.64
CA LEU A 59 -11.04 0.02 -6.08
C LEU A 59 -12.53 0.10 -6.44
N GLU A 60 -13.35 -0.82 -5.91
CA GLU A 60 -14.79 -0.85 -6.18
C GLU A 60 -15.48 0.40 -5.63
N ALA A 61 -15.12 0.79 -4.41
CA ALA A 61 -15.75 1.91 -3.73
C ALA A 61 -15.31 3.26 -4.34
N CYS A 62 -14.02 3.42 -4.67
CA CYS A 62 -13.49 4.62 -5.33
C CYS A 62 -14.03 4.78 -6.76
N ALA A 63 -14.38 3.69 -7.46
CA ALA A 63 -14.90 3.77 -8.83
C ALA A 63 -16.21 4.56 -8.93
N LYS A 64 -16.97 4.67 -7.83
CA LYS A 64 -18.19 5.48 -7.74
C LYS A 64 -17.92 6.99 -7.85
N LEU A 65 -16.67 7.43 -7.71
CA LEU A 65 -16.25 8.83 -7.87
C LEU A 65 -15.85 9.21 -9.31
N LEU A 66 -15.81 8.25 -10.25
CA LEU A 66 -15.50 8.55 -11.66
C LEU A 66 -16.60 9.36 -12.36
N PRO A 67 -17.90 9.01 -12.27
CA PRO A 67 -18.93 9.69 -13.07
C PRO A 67 -19.11 11.16 -12.71
N THR A 68 -18.72 11.53 -11.48
CA THR A 68 -18.78 12.89 -10.95
C THR A 68 -17.47 13.67 -11.14
N GLY A 69 -16.43 13.06 -11.72
CA GLY A 69 -15.16 13.71 -12.00
C GLY A 69 -14.24 13.92 -10.79
N TRP A 70 -14.64 13.47 -9.59
CA TRP A 70 -13.83 13.59 -8.38
C TRP A 70 -12.51 12.80 -8.49
N LEU A 71 -12.53 11.65 -9.16
CA LEU A 71 -11.35 10.86 -9.51
C LEU A 71 -11.25 10.64 -11.02
N THR A 72 -10.03 10.39 -11.51
CA THR A 72 -9.79 9.99 -12.89
C THR A 72 -9.63 8.48 -13.02
N THR A 73 -9.70 7.98 -14.26
CA THR A 73 -9.31 6.59 -14.59
C THR A 73 -7.86 6.30 -14.24
N HIS A 74 -6.97 7.31 -14.31
CA HIS A 74 -5.57 7.19 -13.89
C HIS A 74 -5.44 6.99 -12.38
N ASP A 75 -6.22 7.72 -11.58
CA ASP A 75 -6.24 7.56 -10.12
C ASP A 75 -6.69 6.14 -9.75
N LEU A 76 -7.77 5.64 -10.36
CA LEU A 76 -8.24 4.26 -10.12
C LEU A 76 -7.21 3.20 -10.53
N ALA A 77 -6.60 3.35 -11.71
CA ALA A 77 -5.57 2.42 -12.15
C ALA A 77 -4.39 2.39 -11.16
N THR A 78 -4.06 3.54 -10.55
CA THR A 78 -3.03 3.62 -9.53
C THR A 78 -3.46 2.95 -8.22
N ILE A 79 -4.69 3.20 -7.76
CA ILE A 79 -5.27 2.53 -6.58
C ILE A 79 -5.29 1.01 -6.77
N GLN A 80 -5.65 0.53 -7.97
CA GLN A 80 -5.64 -0.89 -8.30
C GLN A 80 -4.24 -1.49 -8.17
N ARG A 81 -3.21 -0.86 -8.75
CA ARG A 81 -1.82 -1.35 -8.64
C ARG A 81 -1.35 -1.39 -7.19
N VAL A 82 -1.70 -0.39 -6.39
CA VAL A 82 -1.35 -0.31 -4.96
C VAL A 82 -2.06 -1.41 -4.16
N TRP A 83 -3.35 -1.61 -4.40
CA TRP A 83 -4.13 -2.68 -3.78
C TRP A 83 -3.54 -4.06 -4.10
N LEU A 84 -3.28 -4.33 -5.37
CA LEU A 84 -2.66 -5.59 -5.80
C LEU A 84 -1.27 -5.77 -5.18
N TYR A 85 -0.46 -4.71 -5.13
CA TYR A 85 0.85 -4.76 -4.47
C TYR A 85 0.73 -5.15 -3.00
N GLY A 86 -0.17 -4.50 -2.25
CA GLY A 86 -0.42 -4.81 -0.85
C GLY A 86 -0.83 -6.26 -0.63
N GLN A 87 -1.74 -6.78 -1.45
CA GLN A 87 -2.15 -8.20 -1.41
C GLN A 87 -0.95 -9.13 -1.67
N LEU A 88 -0.11 -8.80 -2.64
CA LEU A 88 1.05 -9.61 -3.01
C LEU A 88 2.19 -9.56 -2.00
N ILE A 89 2.28 -8.51 -1.17
CA ILE A 89 3.18 -8.51 -0.02
C ILE A 89 2.53 -9.07 1.25
N ALA A 90 1.37 -9.74 1.15
CA ALA A 90 0.63 -10.27 2.29
C ALA A 90 0.23 -9.20 3.33
N ASN A 91 -0.12 -8.00 2.86
CA ASN A 91 -0.73 -7.00 3.70
C ASN A 91 -2.21 -7.35 3.93
N THR A 92 -2.52 -7.85 5.12
CA THR A 92 -3.87 -8.22 5.53
C THR A 92 -4.64 -7.07 6.19
N ASP A 93 -4.08 -5.86 6.26
CA ASP A 93 -4.63 -4.72 6.99
C ASP A 93 -4.69 -3.43 6.14
N MET A 94 -5.14 -3.56 4.89
CA MET A 94 -5.40 -2.41 4.01
C MET A 94 -6.81 -1.85 4.22
N HIS A 95 -7.07 -1.29 5.40
CA HIS A 95 -8.37 -0.68 5.71
C HIS A 95 -8.51 0.75 5.14
N ASP A 96 -9.71 1.30 5.10
CA ASP A 96 -10.03 2.63 4.52
C ASP A 96 -9.24 3.81 5.12
N GLY A 97 -8.54 3.62 6.23
CA GLY A 97 -7.65 4.63 6.82
C GLY A 97 -6.25 4.70 6.17
N ASN A 98 -5.89 3.69 5.37
CA ASN A 98 -4.56 3.54 4.75
C ASN A 98 -4.48 4.07 3.32
N LEU A 99 -5.59 4.63 2.81
CA LEU A 99 -5.66 5.36 1.57
C LEU A 99 -6.08 6.80 1.89
N SER A 100 -5.43 7.79 1.28
CA SER A 100 -5.74 9.21 1.51
C SER A 100 -5.71 10.00 0.23
N PHE A 101 -6.38 11.15 0.24
CA PHE A 101 -6.52 12.05 -0.89
C PHE A 101 -6.28 13.50 -0.48
N GLN A 102 -5.83 14.31 -1.44
CA GLN A 102 -5.70 15.75 -1.32
C GLN A 102 -6.74 16.43 -2.21
N PRO A 103 -7.40 17.49 -1.73
CA PRO A 103 -8.25 18.31 -2.59
C PRO A 103 -7.37 19.08 -3.59
N VAL A 104 -7.80 19.10 -4.85
CA VAL A 104 -7.14 19.80 -5.95
C VAL A 104 -8.16 20.50 -6.83
N LEU A 105 -7.69 21.40 -7.69
CA LEU A 105 -8.49 21.91 -8.80
C LEU A 105 -8.01 21.24 -10.09
N ARG A 106 -8.92 20.60 -10.80
CA ARG A 106 -8.70 20.04 -12.14
C ARG A 106 -9.49 20.91 -13.12
N ASP A 107 -8.78 21.66 -13.96
CA ASP A 107 -9.37 22.62 -14.90
C ASP A 107 -10.34 23.59 -14.22
N GLY A 108 -9.98 24.08 -13.03
CA GLY A 108 -10.80 25.00 -12.23
C GLY A 108 -11.93 24.34 -11.43
N THR A 109 -12.15 23.04 -11.58
CA THR A 109 -13.19 22.28 -10.88
C THR A 109 -12.61 21.51 -9.69
N PRO A 110 -13.27 21.49 -8.51
CA PRO A 110 -12.84 20.67 -7.38
C PRO A 110 -12.75 19.18 -7.72
N ALA A 111 -11.64 18.55 -7.33
CA ALA A 111 -11.38 17.13 -7.50
C ALA A 111 -10.50 16.61 -6.36
N PHE A 112 -10.24 15.30 -6.38
CA PHE A 112 -9.25 14.67 -5.52
C PHE A 112 -8.05 14.18 -6.32
N ALA A 113 -6.88 14.26 -5.69
CA ALA A 113 -5.67 13.58 -6.12
C ALA A 113 -5.26 12.59 -5.03
N LEU A 114 -4.72 11.44 -5.44
CA LEU A 114 -4.21 10.44 -4.51
C LEU A 114 -3.04 11.02 -3.71
N ALA A 115 -3.10 10.95 -2.38
CA ALA A 115 -1.99 11.33 -1.51
C ALA A 115 -0.87 10.26 -1.58
N PRO A 116 0.37 10.59 -1.19
CA PRO A 116 1.44 9.59 -1.13
C PRO A 116 1.03 8.38 -0.29
N ILE A 117 1.27 7.17 -0.83
CA ILE A 117 0.94 5.90 -0.16
C ILE A 117 1.80 5.71 1.09
N TYR A 118 1.19 5.18 2.13
CA TYR A 118 1.82 4.81 3.40
C TYR A 118 1.25 3.47 3.88
N ASP A 119 1.81 2.93 4.96
CA ASP A 119 1.32 1.72 5.64
C ASP A 119 1.16 0.47 4.73
N MET A 120 2.20 0.23 3.93
CA MET A 120 2.29 -0.93 3.03
C MET A 120 3.31 -1.93 3.58
N LEU A 121 2.84 -2.87 4.40
CA LEU A 121 3.69 -3.84 5.10
C LEU A 121 3.02 -5.22 5.24
N PRO A 122 3.80 -6.31 5.42
CA PRO A 122 3.31 -7.68 5.30
C PRO A 122 2.62 -8.15 6.59
N MET A 123 1.44 -7.59 6.87
CA MET A 123 0.72 -7.76 8.14
C MET A 123 0.30 -9.19 8.47
N LEU A 124 0.29 -10.11 7.50
CA LEU A 124 0.17 -11.55 7.77
C LEU A 124 1.17 -12.03 8.83
N TYR A 125 2.36 -11.42 8.89
CA TYR A 125 3.42 -11.80 9.82
C TYR A 125 3.53 -10.95 11.08
N ALA A 126 2.62 -9.99 11.29
CA ALA A 126 2.62 -9.16 12.50
C ALA A 126 2.63 -10.04 13.77
N PRO A 127 3.51 -9.81 14.77
CA PRO A 127 3.55 -10.63 15.98
C PRO A 127 2.20 -10.61 16.71
N VAL A 128 1.61 -11.78 17.00
CA VAL A 128 0.38 -11.88 17.81
C VAL A 128 0.77 -12.28 19.23
N ARG A 129 0.19 -11.62 20.22
CA ARG A 129 0.44 -11.94 21.64
C ARG A 129 -0.39 -13.16 22.05
N GLY A 130 0.25 -14.16 22.66
CA GLY A 130 -0.42 -15.11 23.57
C GLY A 130 -1.03 -16.39 23.01
N VAL A 131 -0.78 -16.78 21.76
CA VAL A 131 -1.25 -18.09 21.22
C VAL A 131 -0.19 -18.68 20.29
N GLU A 132 -0.04 -20.01 20.32
CA GLU A 132 0.67 -20.76 19.28
C GLU A 132 -0.12 -20.64 17.98
N LEU A 133 0.41 -19.84 17.05
CA LEU A 133 -0.31 -19.51 15.82
C LEU A 133 -0.21 -20.67 14.83
N PRO A 134 -1.30 -20.98 14.09
CA PRO A 134 -1.19 -21.84 12.92
C PRO A 134 -0.15 -21.28 11.95
N ARG A 135 0.53 -22.19 11.23
CA ARG A 135 1.53 -21.82 10.23
C ARG A 135 0.93 -20.81 9.24
N ARG A 136 1.47 -19.59 9.22
CA ARG A 136 1.04 -18.53 8.31
C ARG A 136 1.42 -18.92 6.89
N GLN A 137 0.43 -19.20 6.05
CA GLN A 137 0.66 -19.57 4.67
C GLN A 137 0.60 -18.34 3.76
N TYR A 138 1.72 -18.04 3.10
CA TYR A 138 1.72 -17.10 1.99
C TYR A 138 1.06 -17.73 0.77
N ALA A 139 -0.02 -17.13 0.28
CA ALA A 139 -0.77 -17.61 -0.86
C ALA A 139 -1.21 -16.41 -1.74
N PRO A 140 -0.30 -15.85 -2.56
CA PRO A 140 -0.62 -14.75 -3.45
C PRO A 140 -1.71 -15.17 -4.44
N LYS A 141 -2.74 -14.35 -4.57
CA LYS A 141 -3.86 -14.61 -5.48
C LYS A 141 -3.45 -14.28 -6.92
N LEU A 142 -3.76 -15.19 -7.85
CA LEU A 142 -3.63 -14.95 -9.29
C LEU A 142 -4.61 -13.87 -9.76
N PRO A 143 -4.27 -13.12 -10.83
CA PRO A 143 -5.14 -12.08 -11.33
C PRO A 143 -6.40 -12.63 -12.00
N LEU A 144 -7.46 -11.83 -11.98
CA LEU A 144 -8.53 -11.97 -12.97
C LEU A 144 -8.00 -11.55 -14.35
N PRO A 145 -8.56 -12.06 -15.46
CA PRO A 145 -8.10 -11.70 -16.80
C PRO A 145 -7.99 -10.19 -17.05
N ALA A 146 -8.97 -9.42 -16.54
CA ALA A 146 -9.02 -7.97 -16.67
C ALA A 146 -7.89 -7.23 -15.93
N ASP A 147 -7.29 -7.86 -14.91
CA ASP A 147 -6.31 -7.23 -14.02
C ASP A 147 -4.86 -7.62 -14.35
N THR A 148 -4.66 -8.49 -15.33
CA THR A 148 -3.37 -9.14 -15.63
C THR A 148 -2.21 -8.15 -15.71
N SER A 149 -2.37 -7.04 -16.45
CA SER A 149 -1.32 -6.02 -16.62
C SER A 149 -0.99 -5.30 -15.30
N ALA A 150 -2.02 -4.87 -14.55
CA ALA A 150 -1.83 -4.21 -13.27
C ALA A 150 -1.21 -5.16 -12.23
N TRP A 151 -1.62 -6.42 -12.24
CA TRP A 151 -1.09 -7.46 -11.38
C TRP A 151 0.37 -7.76 -11.67
N GLN A 152 0.76 -7.92 -12.95
CA GLN A 152 2.16 -8.16 -13.30
C GLN A 152 3.08 -7.01 -12.85
N ALA A 153 2.63 -5.76 -12.99
CA ALA A 153 3.36 -4.61 -12.46
C ALA A 153 3.51 -4.69 -10.94
N ALA A 154 2.42 -4.95 -10.22
CA ALA A 154 2.40 -5.11 -8.77
C ALA A 154 3.27 -6.28 -8.28
N ALA A 155 3.24 -7.42 -8.99
CA ALA A 155 3.99 -8.62 -8.68
C ALA A 155 5.50 -8.41 -8.84
N ARG A 156 5.96 -7.69 -9.89
CA ARG A 156 7.38 -7.32 -10.01
C ARG A 156 7.84 -6.41 -8.86
N ALA A 157 7.00 -5.46 -8.45
CA ALA A 157 7.29 -4.60 -7.30
C ALA A 157 7.32 -5.40 -5.97
N ALA A 158 6.38 -6.32 -5.77
CA ALA A 158 6.32 -7.19 -4.60
C ALA A 158 7.48 -8.20 -4.55
N LEU A 159 7.90 -8.74 -5.69
CA LEU A 159 9.10 -9.59 -5.79
C LEU A 159 10.36 -8.81 -5.39
N THR A 160 10.47 -7.56 -5.84
CA THR A 160 11.56 -6.66 -5.43
C THR A 160 11.52 -6.42 -3.91
N PHE A 161 10.33 -6.25 -3.34
CA PHE A 161 10.15 -6.14 -1.89
C PHE A 161 10.67 -7.36 -1.14
N TRP A 162 10.21 -8.56 -1.51
CA TRP A 162 10.63 -9.80 -0.87
C TRP A 162 12.13 -10.03 -0.94
N ARG A 163 12.73 -9.86 -2.13
CA ARG A 163 14.19 -10.00 -2.31
C ARG A 163 14.99 -8.99 -1.51
N THR A 164 14.53 -7.74 -1.44
CA THR A 164 15.21 -6.72 -0.64
C THR A 164 15.13 -7.05 0.85
N ALA A 165 13.97 -7.50 1.34
CA ALA A 165 13.82 -7.90 2.74
C ALA A 165 14.65 -9.15 3.08
N ALA A 166 14.72 -10.13 2.17
CA ALA A 166 15.57 -11.32 2.33
C ALA A 166 17.07 -10.97 2.42
N ALA A 167 17.51 -9.90 1.75
CA ALA A 167 18.89 -9.44 1.76
C ALA A 167 19.23 -8.42 2.87
N ASP A 168 18.24 -7.94 3.63
CA ASP A 168 18.45 -6.85 4.60
C ASP A 168 19.00 -7.37 5.93
N PRO A 169 20.25 -7.07 6.31
CA PRO A 169 20.88 -7.62 7.51
C PRO A 169 20.24 -7.13 8.82
N ARG A 170 19.36 -6.11 8.77
CA ARG A 170 18.62 -5.63 9.94
C ARG A 170 17.46 -6.56 10.33
N ILE A 171 17.05 -7.44 9.43
CA ILE A 171 15.97 -8.40 9.60
C ILE A 171 16.56 -9.71 10.11
N GLY A 172 15.92 -10.37 11.07
CA GLY A 172 16.40 -11.65 11.63
C GLY A 172 16.41 -12.79 10.60
N ASP A 173 17.32 -13.75 10.78
CA ASP A 173 17.61 -14.82 9.81
C ASP A 173 16.37 -15.64 9.42
N ASP A 174 15.52 -15.98 10.38
CA ASP A 174 14.27 -16.72 10.11
C ASP A 174 13.32 -15.93 9.20
N PHE A 175 13.21 -14.63 9.42
CA PHE A 175 12.33 -13.79 8.63
C PHE A 175 12.91 -13.51 7.23
N ARG A 176 14.24 -13.44 7.10
CA ARG A 176 14.90 -13.33 5.79
C ARG A 176 14.67 -14.57 4.93
N ARG A 177 14.78 -15.78 5.50
CA ARG A 177 14.42 -17.05 4.81
C ARG A 177 12.97 -17.06 4.36
N LEU A 178 12.05 -16.62 5.22
CA LEU A 178 10.63 -16.49 4.86
C LEU A 178 10.41 -15.51 3.69
N CYS A 179 11.12 -14.38 3.67
CA CYS A 179 11.08 -13.46 2.53
C CYS A 179 11.64 -14.07 1.24
N GLU A 180 12.70 -14.89 1.33
CA GLU A 180 13.24 -15.64 0.19
C GLU A 180 12.22 -16.63 -0.37
N ASP A 181 11.64 -17.48 0.48
CA ASP A 181 10.58 -18.43 0.11
C ASP A 181 9.38 -17.74 -0.57
N ASN A 182 8.92 -16.61 0.00
CA ASN A 182 7.83 -15.82 -0.59
C ASN A 182 8.22 -15.23 -1.97
N GLY A 183 9.45 -14.75 -2.09
CA GLY A 183 9.99 -14.23 -3.35
C GLY A 183 10.06 -15.31 -4.43
N ASP A 184 10.53 -16.49 -4.08
CA ASP A 184 10.63 -17.64 -4.99
C ASP A 184 9.25 -18.11 -5.44
N LEU A 185 8.31 -18.25 -4.50
CA LEU A 185 6.92 -18.61 -4.81
C LEU A 185 6.29 -17.57 -5.76
N LEU A 186 6.43 -16.28 -5.48
CA LEU A 186 5.86 -15.24 -6.34
C LEU A 186 6.53 -15.20 -7.72
N SER A 187 7.82 -15.51 -7.81
CA SER A 187 8.55 -15.54 -9.08
C SER A 187 8.06 -16.65 -10.03
N GLN A 188 7.57 -17.77 -9.48
CA GLN A 188 6.99 -18.87 -10.27
C GLN A 188 5.61 -18.52 -10.86
N LEU A 189 4.95 -17.48 -10.35
CA LEU A 189 3.64 -17.03 -10.81
C LEU A 189 3.71 -15.88 -11.83
N LEU A 190 4.92 -15.35 -12.09
CA LEU A 190 5.21 -14.27 -13.03
C LEU A 190 5.59 -14.81 -14.41
#